data_AF-A0A822DWX8-F1
#
_entry.id   AF-A0A822DWX8-F1
#
_cell.length_a   1.000
_cell.length_b   1.000
_cell.length_c   1.000
_cell.angle_alpha   90.00
_cell.angle_beta   90.00
_cell.angle_gamma   90.00
#
_symmetry.space_group_name_H-M   'P 1'
#
loop_
_entity.id
_entity.type
_entity.pdbx_description
1 polymer ?
#
loop_
_entity_poly.entity_id
_entity_poly.type
_entity_poly.pdbx_seq_one_letter_code
_entity_poly.pdbx_strand_id
1 'polypeptide(L)'
;LAQVQIEAYKALEDFKEIATPNQWNIHLMLKLKMKQWSTKNKNYHTAIKRIEYDLPPKFISNANFTFKIDESIISKEEAQMLYDQMRQLTKEYRIQAMSLY
;
A
#
# COMPACT_ATOMS: atom_id res chain seq x y z
N LEU A 1 -7.31 -13.46 22.21
CA LEU A 1 -7.56 -13.64 20.75
C LEU A 1 -8.41 -14.88 20.46
N ALA A 2 -8.03 -16.07 20.94
CA ALA A 2 -8.77 -17.31 20.69
C ALA A 2 -10.23 -17.29 21.20
N GLN A 3 -10.47 -16.75 22.41
CA GLN A 3 -11.81 -16.68 22.98
C GLN A 3 -12.78 -15.80 22.17
N VAL A 4 -12.31 -14.65 21.69
CA VAL A 4 -13.07 -13.75 20.79
C VAL A 4 -13.42 -14.45 19.46
N GLN A 5 -12.53 -15.31 18.95
CA GLN A 5 -12.80 -16.07 17.72
C GLN A 5 -13.84 -17.17 17.94
N ILE A 6 -13.84 -17.82 19.10
CA ILE A 6 -14.82 -18.85 19.47
C ILE A 6 -16.21 -18.23 19.66
N GLU A 7 -16.30 -17.08 20.33
CA GLU A 7 -17.54 -16.34 20.51
C GLU A 7 -18.13 -15.86 19.18
N ALA A 8 -17.29 -15.32 18.30
CA ALA A 8 -17.71 -14.92 16.96
C ALA A 8 -18.17 -16.10 16.09
N TYR A 9 -17.57 -17.28 16.26
CA TYR A 9 -17.98 -18.50 15.58
C TYR A 9 -19.36 -18.98 16.04
N LYS A 10 -19.59 -19.04 17.36
CA LYS A 10 -20.91 -19.40 17.93
C LYS A 10 -22.01 -18.43 17.48
N ALA A 11 -21.74 -17.12 17.56
CA ALA A 11 -22.69 -16.12 17.09
C ALA A 11 -23.04 -16.24 15.60
N LEU A 12 -22.12 -16.75 14.77
CA LEU A 12 -22.38 -17.01 13.36
C LEU A 12 -23.26 -18.26 13.16
N GLU A 13 -23.04 -19.32 13.93
CA GLU A 13 -23.86 -20.54 13.90
C GLU A 13 -25.29 -20.23 14.37
N ASP A 14 -25.43 -19.52 15.50
CA ASP A 14 -26.74 -19.11 16.03
C ASP A 14 -27.50 -18.22 15.02
N PHE A 15 -26.77 -17.34 14.32
CA PHE A 15 -27.36 -16.51 13.25
C PHE A 15 -27.83 -17.33 12.05
N LYS A 16 -27.14 -18.42 11.68
CA LYS A 16 -27.60 -19.30 10.59
C LYS A 16 -28.88 -20.05 10.92
N GLU A 17 -29.04 -20.46 12.18
CA GLU A 17 -30.22 -21.22 12.62
C GLU A 17 -31.47 -20.33 12.75
N ILE A 18 -31.28 -19.06 13.12
CA ILE A 18 -32.38 -18.16 13.50
C ILE A 18 -32.71 -17.11 12.40
N ALA A 19 -31.76 -16.78 11.52
CA ALA A 19 -31.96 -15.70 10.56
C ALA A 19 -32.95 -16.05 9.43
N THR A 20 -33.81 -15.09 9.14
CA THR A 20 -34.65 -15.14 7.93
C THR A 20 -33.81 -14.99 6.66
N PRO A 21 -34.30 -15.47 5.49
CA PRO A 21 -33.61 -15.31 4.21
C PRO A 21 -33.21 -13.86 3.88
N ASN A 22 -34.03 -12.87 4.28
CA ASN A 22 -33.73 -11.46 4.06
C ASN A 22 -32.58 -10.95 4.94
N GLN A 23 -32.55 -11.34 6.22
CA GLN A 23 -31.45 -11.02 7.15
C GLN A 23 -30.14 -11.65 6.68
N TRP A 24 -30.19 -12.86 6.11
CA TRP A 24 -29.03 -13.51 5.52
C TRP A 24 -28.49 -12.75 4.31
N ASN A 25 -29.37 -12.31 3.40
CA ASN A 25 -28.98 -11.51 2.24
C ASN A 25 -28.35 -10.18 2.63
N ILE A 26 -28.91 -9.48 3.61
CA ILE A 26 -28.33 -8.24 4.16
C ILE A 26 -26.95 -8.53 4.76
N HIS A 27 -26.77 -9.61 5.53
CA HIS A 27 -25.49 -10.00 6.10
C HIS A 27 -24.43 -10.26 5.00
N LEU A 28 -24.76 -11.03 3.96
CA LEU A 28 -23.85 -11.32 2.85
C LEU A 28 -23.41 -10.05 2.13
N MET A 29 -24.36 -9.14 1.86
CA MET A 29 -24.09 -7.86 1.21
C MET A 29 -23.21 -6.95 2.08
N LEU A 30 -23.51 -6.84 3.37
CA LEU A 30 -22.72 -6.04 4.31
C LEU A 30 -21.31 -6.62 4.49
N LYS A 31 -21.17 -7.95 4.57
CA LYS A 31 -19.86 -8.62 4.70
C LYS A 31 -18.94 -8.31 3.53
N LEU A 32 -19.46 -8.34 2.29
CA LEU A 32 -18.70 -7.98 1.10
C LEU A 32 -18.30 -6.50 1.11
N LYS A 33 -19.25 -5.60 1.44
CA LYS A 33 -18.97 -4.16 1.56
C LYS A 33 -17.93 -3.86 2.63
N MET A 34 -18.00 -4.52 3.78
CA MET A 34 -17.03 -4.38 4.88
C MET A 34 -15.63 -4.88 4.47
N LYS A 35 -15.54 -6.00 3.74
CA LYS A 35 -14.25 -6.49 3.20
C LYS A 35 -13.64 -5.49 2.22
N GLN A 36 -14.44 -4.93 1.31
CA GLN A 36 -13.99 -3.91 0.37
C GLN A 36 -13.55 -2.63 1.09
N TRP A 37 -14.34 -2.16 2.06
CA TRP A 37 -14.01 -0.97 2.85
C TRP A 37 -12.73 -1.17 3.66
N SER A 38 -12.58 -2.30 4.36
CA SER A 38 -11.37 -2.64 5.11
C SER A 38 -10.13 -2.64 4.23
N THR A 39 -10.23 -3.19 3.01
CA THR A 39 -9.15 -3.18 2.02
C THR A 39 -8.81 -1.75 1.58
N LYS A 40 -9.81 -0.94 1.22
CA LYS A 40 -9.62 0.46 0.83
C LYS A 40 -9.00 1.29 1.97
N ASN A 41 -9.48 1.11 3.19
CA ASN A 41 -8.98 1.81 4.38
C ASN A 41 -7.51 1.45 4.68
N LYS A 42 -7.17 0.16 4.60
CA LYS A 42 -5.77 -0.28 4.74
C LYS A 42 -4.87 0.33 3.66
N ASN A 43 -5.32 0.35 2.41
CA ASN A 43 -4.56 0.94 1.31
C ASN A 43 -4.37 2.44 1.49
N TYR A 44 -5.42 3.16 1.93
CA TYR A 44 -5.35 4.57 2.26
C TYR A 44 -4.32 4.89 3.34
N HIS A 45 -4.38 4.20 4.49
CA HIS A 45 -3.37 4.37 5.55
C HIS A 45 -1.95 4.01 5.09
N THR A 46 -1.82 3.00 4.22
CA THR A 46 -0.53 2.64 3.63
C THR A 46 -0.01 3.73 2.70
N ALA A 47 -0.88 4.36 1.90
CA ALA A 47 -0.53 5.46 1.01
C ALA A 47 -0.07 6.70 1.79
N ILE A 48 -0.81 7.07 2.86
CA ILE A 48 -0.40 8.18 3.75
C ILE A 48 1.00 7.93 4.31
N LYS A 49 1.25 6.77 4.91
CA LYS A 49 2.57 6.45 5.46
C LYS A 49 3.67 6.48 4.40
N ARG A 50 3.38 6.03 3.18
CA ARG A 50 4.37 6.10 2.09
C ARG A 50 4.72 7.53 1.72
N ILE A 51 3.74 8.44 1.71
CA ILE A 51 3.98 9.87 1.51
C ILE A 51 4.81 10.44 2.67
N GLU A 52 4.45 10.12 3.93
CA GLU A 52 5.18 10.58 5.13
C GLU A 52 6.66 10.17 5.12
N TYR A 53 6.97 8.96 4.66
CA TYR A 53 8.32 8.40 4.66
C TYR A 53 9.04 8.47 3.30
N ASP A 54 8.48 9.17 2.30
CA ASP A 54 9.00 9.22 0.91
C ASP A 54 9.31 7.82 0.32
N LEU A 55 8.47 6.83 0.66
CA LEU A 55 8.65 5.44 0.25
C LEU A 55 7.94 5.18 -1.08
N PRO A 56 8.66 4.70 -2.11
CA PRO A 56 8.03 4.39 -3.38
C PRO A 56 7.05 3.21 -3.23
N PRO A 57 5.94 3.20 -3.99
CA PRO A 57 5.07 2.04 -4.08
C PRO A 57 5.79 0.76 -4.49
N LYS A 58 5.28 -0.41 -4.03
CA LYS A 58 5.92 -1.73 -4.23
C LYS A 58 6.21 -2.11 -5.70
N PHE A 59 5.46 -1.60 -6.67
CA PHE A 59 5.71 -1.88 -8.09
C PHE A 59 6.85 -1.00 -8.66
N ILE A 60 7.09 0.17 -8.07
CA ILE A 60 8.22 1.06 -8.38
C ILE A 60 9.47 0.63 -7.60
N SER A 61 9.32 0.04 -6.40
CA SER A 61 10.46 -0.43 -5.60
C SER A 61 11.27 -1.56 -6.24
N ASN A 62 10.77 -2.17 -7.32
CA ASN A 62 11.49 -3.19 -8.08
C ASN A 62 12.46 -2.58 -9.11
N ALA A 63 12.34 -1.28 -9.41
CA ALA A 63 13.29 -0.60 -10.28
C ALA A 63 14.55 -0.25 -9.48
N ASN A 64 15.69 -0.78 -9.91
CA ASN A 64 16.99 -0.47 -9.32
C ASN A 64 17.49 0.88 -9.84
N PHE A 65 17.32 1.95 -9.06
CA PHE A 65 17.83 3.29 -9.37
C PHE A 65 19.26 3.54 -8.86
N THR A 66 20.05 2.48 -8.65
CA THR A 66 21.44 2.64 -8.22
C THR A 66 22.29 3.07 -9.40
N PHE A 67 22.75 4.31 -9.38
CA PHE A 67 23.66 4.86 -10.37
C PHE A 67 25.04 5.07 -9.75
N LYS A 68 26.10 4.75 -10.50
CA LYS A 68 27.48 5.02 -10.12
C LYS A 68 28.20 5.59 -11.33
N ILE A 69 28.93 6.67 -11.12
CA ILE A 69 29.77 7.29 -12.14
C ILE A 69 31.19 6.79 -11.93
N ASP A 70 31.95 6.66 -13.01
CA ASP A 70 33.39 6.51 -12.90
C ASP A 70 34.00 7.85 -12.47
N GLU A 71 34.34 7.98 -11.19
CA GLU A 71 34.91 9.20 -10.62
C GLU A 71 36.38 9.41 -11.01
N SER A 72 37.00 8.47 -11.75
CA SER A 72 38.39 8.61 -12.20
C SER A 72 38.55 9.53 -13.42
N ILE A 73 37.46 9.80 -14.14
CA ILE A 73 37.45 10.54 -15.41
C ILE A 73 36.89 11.95 -15.32
N ILE A 74 36.33 12.34 -14.17
CA ILE A 74 35.66 13.63 -13.96
C ILE A 74 36.07 14.24 -12.62
N SER A 75 35.89 15.56 -12.47
CA SER A 75 36.15 16.20 -11.16
C SER A 75 35.11 15.77 -10.13
N LYS A 76 35.46 15.93 -8.84
CA LYS A 76 34.52 15.66 -7.74
C LYS A 76 33.29 16.56 -7.79
N GLU A 77 33.45 17.82 -8.22
CA GLU A 77 32.31 18.74 -8.37
C GLU A 77 31.37 18.27 -9.48
N GLU A 78 31.91 17.82 -10.62
CA GLU A 78 31.13 17.30 -11.74
C GLU A 78 30.40 16.00 -11.39
N ALA A 79 31.08 15.09 -10.69
CA ALA A 79 30.48 13.86 -10.19
C ALA A 79 29.30 14.15 -9.26
N GLN A 80 29.48 15.08 -8.32
CA GLN A 80 28.43 15.49 -7.39
C GLN A 80 27.23 16.11 -8.11
N MET A 81 27.48 17.00 -9.08
CA MET A 81 26.42 17.58 -9.92
C MET A 81 25.60 16.49 -10.64
N LEU A 82 26.26 15.51 -11.23
CA LEU A 82 25.60 14.40 -11.93
C LEU A 82 24.80 13.51 -10.96
N TYR A 83 25.33 13.23 -9.77
CA TYR A 83 24.57 12.52 -8.73
C TYR A 83 23.30 13.29 -8.31
N ASP A 84 23.40 14.61 -8.15
CA ASP A 84 22.25 15.45 -7.78
C ASP A 84 21.19 15.50 -8.90
N GLN A 85 21.61 15.59 -10.16
CA GLN A 85 20.70 15.50 -11.32
C GLN A 85 19.98 14.14 -11.38
N MET A 86 20.72 13.04 -11.21
CA MET A 86 20.14 11.69 -11.21
C MET A 86 19.19 11.46 -10.03
N ARG A 87 19.49 12.05 -8.87
CA ARG A 87 18.61 12.04 -7.70
C ARG A 87 17.31 12.77 -7.98
N GLN A 88 17.39 13.94 -8.62
CA GLN A 88 16.22 14.74 -8.99
C GLN A 88 15.34 14.00 -10.02
N LEU A 89 15.94 13.42 -11.07
CA LEU A 89 15.21 12.62 -12.06
C LEU A 89 14.49 11.42 -11.42
N THR A 90 15.18 10.72 -10.51
CA THR A 90 14.59 9.59 -9.78
C THR A 90 13.41 10.03 -8.92
N LYS A 91 13.53 11.20 -8.27
CA LYS A 91 12.46 11.78 -7.46
C LYS A 91 11.25 12.15 -8.32
N GLU A 92 11.46 12.81 -9.45
CA GLU A 92 10.39 13.18 -10.38
C GLU A 92 9.67 11.96 -10.94
N TYR A 93 10.41 10.93 -11.33
CA TYR A 93 9.82 9.65 -11.76
C TYR A 93 8.94 9.03 -10.68
N ARG A 94 9.40 9.00 -9.42
CA ARG A 94 8.60 8.49 -8.29
C ARG A 94 7.33 9.30 -8.08
N ILE A 95 7.40 10.63 -8.14
CA ILE A 95 6.25 11.54 -8.00
C ILE A 95 5.23 11.30 -9.12
N GLN A 96 5.68 11.23 -10.38
CA GLN A 96 4.80 10.95 -11.52
C GLN A 96 4.18 9.55 -11.43
N ALA A 97 4.95 8.55 -11.01
CA ALA A 97 4.42 7.21 -10.85
C ALA A 97 3.45 7.10 -9.66
N MET A 98 3.55 8.00 -8.68
CA MET A 98 2.58 8.14 -7.58
C MET A 98 1.30 8.89 -8.00
N SER A 99 1.32 9.75 -9.02
CA SER A 99 0.09 10.41 -9.50
C SER A 99 -0.84 9.47 -10.28
N LEU A 100 -0.33 8.30 -10.70
CA LEU A 100 -1.11 7.22 -11.30
C LEU A 100 -1.85 6.34 -10.27
N TYR A 101 -1.68 6.62 -8.97
CA TYR A 101 -2.34 5.92 -7.85
C TYR A 101 -3.59 6.67 -7.36
#